data_AF-A0A2B8BHR3-F1
#
_entry.id   AF-A0A2B8BHR3-F1
#
_cell.length_a   1.000
_cell.length_b   1.000
_cell.length_c   1.000
_cell.angle_alpha   90.00
_cell.angle_beta   90.00
_cell.angle_gamma   90.00
#
_symmetry.space_group_name_H-M   'P 1'
#
loop_
_entity.id
_entity.type
_entity.pdbx_description
1 polymer ?
#
loop_
_entity_poly.entity_id
_entity_poly.type
_entity_poly.pdbx_seq_one_letter_code
_entity_poly.pdbx_strand_id
1 'polypeptide(L)'
;MPVRIAFILAAALLSAAPAAAGPANDYPTAARADYVIACMASNGQSHIVMEKCACSIDAIADRITYDDYTAIETVKVMADLPGERAGLFRSSGWAKDLMDRFRQAQVAADRQCF
;
A
#
# COMPACT_ATOMS: atom_id res chain seq x y z
N MET A 1 6.38 42.36 35.23
CA MET A 1 5.36 41.55 34.54
C MET A 1 5.48 41.44 33.00
N PRO A 2 6.50 41.95 32.26
CA PRO A 2 6.55 41.75 30.79
C PRO A 2 7.25 40.44 30.36
N VAL A 3 8.16 39.90 31.18
CA VAL A 3 8.99 38.73 30.84
C VAL A 3 8.18 37.43 30.77
N ARG A 4 7.12 37.30 31.57
CA ARG A 4 6.25 36.11 31.58
C ARG A 4 5.37 36.00 30.33
N ILE A 5 5.02 37.13 29.71
CA ILE A 5 4.19 37.16 28.50
C ILE A 5 5.04 36.77 27.27
N ALA A 6 6.31 37.19 27.23
CA ALA A 6 7.24 36.82 26.17
C ALA A 6 7.51 35.29 26.11
N PHE A 7 7.57 34.63 27.26
CA PHE A 7 7.77 33.17 27.32
C PHE A 7 6.56 32.37 26.81
N ILE A 8 5.35 32.89 26.96
CA ILE A 8 4.12 32.20 26.52
C ILE A 8 3.95 32.31 24.98
N LEU A 9 4.36 33.43 24.37
CA LEU A 9 4.33 33.57 22.91
C LEU A 9 5.39 32.74 22.18
N ALA A 10 6.55 32.47 22.81
CA ALA A 10 7.59 31.63 22.21
C ALA A 10 7.21 30.14 22.14
N ALA A 11 6.36 29.66 23.06
CA ALA A 11 5.93 28.26 23.10
C ALA A 11 4.85 27.91 22.06
N ALA A 12 4.12 28.91 21.53
CA ALA A 12 3.04 28.68 20.57
C ALA A 12 3.52 28.43 19.12
N LEU A 13 4.79 28.72 18.83
CA LEU A 13 5.36 28.58 17.47
C LEU A 13 6.02 27.22 17.21
N LEU A 14 6.14 26.34 18.22
CA LEU A 14 6.81 25.05 18.08
C LEU A 14 5.88 23.89 17.66
N SER A 15 4.56 24.14 17.56
CA SER A 15 3.56 23.09 17.33
C SER A 15 3.17 22.89 15.86
N ALA A 16 3.73 23.67 14.94
CA ALA A 16 3.49 23.52 13.50
C ALA A 16 4.64 22.75 12.84
N ALA A 17 4.96 21.55 13.36
CA ALA A 17 5.70 20.60 12.56
C ALA A 17 4.78 20.16 11.41
N PRO A 18 5.22 20.25 10.14
CA PRO A 18 4.46 19.61 9.07
C PRO A 18 4.31 18.15 9.44
N ALA A 19 3.09 17.60 9.33
CA ALA A 19 2.91 16.16 9.39
C ALA A 19 3.87 15.56 8.37
N ALA A 20 4.96 14.95 8.85
CA ALA A 20 5.84 14.18 8.00
C ALA A 20 4.92 13.24 7.20
N ALA A 21 5.12 13.21 5.88
CA ALA A 21 4.49 12.20 5.05
C ALA A 21 4.57 10.87 5.80
N GLY A 22 3.42 10.19 5.97
CA GLY A 22 3.36 8.91 6.65
C GLY A 22 4.46 7.97 6.13
N PRO A 23 4.98 7.07 6.96
CA PRO A 23 6.07 6.19 6.57
C PRO A 23 5.86 5.67 5.15
N ALA A 24 6.83 5.92 4.26
CA ALA A 24 6.94 5.09 3.07
C ALA A 24 6.98 3.66 3.60
N ASN A 25 5.98 2.83 3.26
CA ASN A 25 5.74 1.48 3.77
C ASN A 25 4.78 1.28 4.98
N ASP A 26 3.57 1.85 4.94
CA ASP A 26 2.53 1.69 5.98
C ASP A 26 1.77 0.34 6.05
N TYR A 27 2.18 -0.69 5.30
CA TYR A 27 1.47 -1.98 5.35
C TYR A 27 1.74 -2.71 6.67
N PRO A 28 0.70 -3.26 7.33
CA PRO A 28 0.86 -4.12 8.50
C PRO A 28 1.77 -5.32 8.22
N THR A 29 2.57 -5.72 9.21
CA THR A 29 3.50 -6.86 9.09
C THR A 29 2.79 -8.13 8.62
N ALA A 30 1.58 -8.40 9.09
CA ALA A 30 0.80 -9.56 8.66
C ALA A 30 0.50 -9.51 7.15
N ALA A 31 0.06 -8.37 6.62
CA ALA A 31 -0.23 -8.21 5.19
C ALA A 31 1.02 -8.41 4.32
N ARG A 32 2.17 -7.91 4.78
CA ARG A 32 3.46 -8.15 4.10
C ARG A 32 3.81 -9.64 4.08
N ALA A 33 3.68 -10.31 5.23
CA ALA A 33 3.98 -11.73 5.34
C ALA A 33 3.05 -12.58 4.47
N ASP A 34 1.75 -12.30 4.47
CA ASP A 34 0.77 -13.00 3.65
C ASP A 34 1.07 -12.84 2.15
N TYR A 35 1.42 -11.61 1.73
CA TYR A 35 1.86 -11.37 0.35
C TYR A 35 3.11 -12.19 0.00
N VAL A 36 4.13 -12.19 0.85
CA VAL A 36 5.38 -12.93 0.60
C VAL A 36 5.11 -14.43 0.48
N ILE A 37 4.27 -14.99 1.36
CA ILE A 37 3.86 -16.40 1.31
C ILE A 37 3.15 -16.71 -0.01
N ALA A 38 2.20 -15.88 -0.43
CA ALA A 38 1.48 -16.06 -1.69
C ALA A 38 2.39 -15.91 -2.93
N CYS A 39 3.32 -14.96 -2.90
CA CYS A 39 4.29 -14.73 -3.96
C CYS A 39 5.24 -15.94 -4.12
N MET A 40 5.74 -16.50 -3.02
CA MET A 40 6.59 -17.69 -3.02
C MET A 40 5.85 -18.92 -3.55
N ALA A 41 4.55 -19.05 -3.29
CA ALA A 41 3.74 -20.15 -3.84
C ALA A 41 3.72 -20.17 -5.38
N SER A 42 3.90 -19.01 -6.03
CA SER A 42 3.91 -18.88 -7.49
C SER A 42 5.32 -18.87 -8.10
N ASN A 43 6.35 -18.47 -7.34
CA ASN A 43 7.69 -18.21 -7.87
C ASN A 43 8.79 -19.15 -7.32
N GLY A 44 8.50 -19.92 -6.26
CA GLY A 44 9.43 -20.85 -5.63
C GLY A 44 9.62 -20.64 -4.13
N GLN A 45 10.08 -21.69 -3.44
CA GLN A 45 10.15 -21.77 -1.97
C GLN A 45 11.59 -21.68 -1.42
N SER A 46 12.45 -20.91 -2.08
CA SER A 46 13.84 -20.69 -1.62
C SER A 46 13.98 -19.35 -0.92
N HIS A 47 15.03 -19.21 -0.09
CA HIS A 47 15.33 -17.95 0.60
C HIS A 47 15.53 -16.78 -0.38
N ILE A 48 16.20 -17.02 -1.52
CA ILE A 48 16.38 -15.99 -2.55
C ILE A 48 15.04 -15.54 -3.16
N VAL A 49 14.08 -16.44 -3.37
CA VAL A 49 12.74 -16.05 -3.84
C VAL A 49 11.98 -15.29 -2.75
N MET A 50 12.12 -15.68 -1.48
CA MET A 50 11.56 -14.92 -0.36
C MET A 50 12.09 -13.47 -0.35
N GLU A 51 13.39 -13.25 -0.55
CA GLU A 51 13.99 -11.91 -0.61
C GLU A 51 13.41 -11.09 -1.77
N LYS A 52 13.25 -11.69 -2.95
CA LYS A 52 12.62 -11.03 -4.11
C LYS A 52 11.15 -10.69 -3.86
N CYS A 53 10.40 -11.60 -3.25
CA CYS A 53 9.00 -11.38 -2.87
C CYS A 53 8.87 -10.27 -1.82
N ALA A 54 9.78 -10.20 -0.85
CA ALA A 54 9.83 -9.13 0.14
C ALA A 54 10.14 -7.76 -0.52
N CYS A 55 11.13 -7.72 -1.42
CA CYS A 55 11.38 -6.53 -2.24
C CYS A 55 10.14 -6.08 -3.02
N SER A 56 9.40 -7.02 -3.61
CA SER A 56 8.23 -6.73 -4.44
C SER A 56 7.12 -6.05 -3.64
N ILE A 57 6.82 -6.50 -2.42
CA ILE A 57 5.77 -5.86 -1.60
C ILE A 57 6.18 -4.45 -1.14
N ASP A 58 7.46 -4.25 -0.83
CA ASP A 58 7.97 -2.92 -0.48
C ASP A 58 7.86 -1.96 -1.68
N ALA A 59 8.24 -2.41 -2.87
CA ALA A 59 8.12 -1.62 -4.10
C ALA A 59 6.66 -1.31 -4.49
N ILE A 60 5.71 -2.20 -4.17
CA ILE A 60 4.27 -1.96 -4.33
C ILE A 60 3.78 -0.91 -3.34
N ALA A 61 4.17 -1.02 -2.06
CA ALA A 61 3.75 -0.11 -1.00
C ALA A 61 4.29 1.32 -1.17
N ASP A 62 5.36 1.51 -1.96
CA ASP A 62 5.82 2.84 -2.37
C ASP A 62 4.86 3.55 -3.36
N ARG A 63 3.95 2.81 -4.01
CA ARG A 63 3.06 3.30 -5.07
C ARG A 63 1.58 3.16 -4.74
N ILE A 64 1.24 2.24 -3.85
CA ILE A 64 -0.13 1.85 -3.51
C ILE A 64 -0.28 1.98 -2.00
N THR A 65 -1.29 2.72 -1.57
CA THR A 65 -1.62 2.85 -0.14
C THR A 65 -2.20 1.53 0.38
N TYR A 66 -2.11 1.30 1.70
CA TYR A 66 -2.69 0.09 2.29
C TYR A 66 -4.22 0.02 2.09
N ASP A 67 -4.91 1.16 2.17
CA ASP A 67 -6.34 1.25 1.89
C ASP A 67 -6.67 0.84 0.45
N ASP A 68 -5.91 1.35 -0.54
CA ASP A 68 -6.08 0.95 -1.94
C ASP A 68 -5.79 -0.55 -2.12
N TYR A 69 -4.76 -1.08 -1.45
CA TYR A 69 -4.42 -2.50 -1.48
C TYR A 69 -5.54 -3.41 -0.98
N THR A 70 -6.15 -3.09 0.17
CA THR A 70 -7.29 -3.86 0.69
C THR A 70 -8.54 -3.73 -0.19
N ALA A 71 -8.75 -2.56 -0.80
CA ALA A 71 -9.81 -2.36 -1.78
C ALA A 71 -9.58 -3.20 -3.04
N ILE A 72 -8.34 -3.34 -3.52
CA ILE A 72 -7.96 -4.20 -4.65
C ILE A 72 -8.28 -5.67 -4.35
N GLU A 73 -7.92 -6.17 -3.18
CA GLU A 73 -8.25 -7.54 -2.77
C GLU A 73 -9.76 -7.78 -2.80
N THR A 74 -10.53 -6.81 -2.29
CA THR A 74 -12.00 -6.86 -2.32
C THR A 74 -12.54 -6.86 -3.74
N VAL A 75 -12.04 -5.97 -4.60
CA VAL A 75 -12.45 -5.89 -6.02
C VAL A 75 -12.16 -7.22 -6.73
N LYS A 76 -10.97 -7.79 -6.52
CA LYS A 76 -10.57 -9.07 -7.13
C LYS A 76 -11.52 -10.19 -6.73
N VAL A 77 -11.75 -10.38 -5.42
CA VAL A 77 -12.66 -11.40 -4.92
C VAL A 77 -14.07 -11.21 -5.48
N MET A 78 -14.61 -9.98 -5.43
CA MET A 78 -15.98 -9.70 -5.86
C MET A 78 -16.16 -9.80 -7.38
N ALA A 79 -15.14 -9.46 -8.17
CA ALA A 79 -15.16 -9.58 -9.62
C ALA A 79 -15.10 -11.04 -10.10
N ASP A 80 -14.42 -11.91 -9.35
CA ASP A 80 -14.28 -13.35 -9.65
C ASP A 80 -15.57 -14.15 -9.36
N LEU A 81 -16.51 -13.61 -8.57
CA LEU A 81 -17.78 -14.27 -8.30
C LEU A 81 -18.69 -14.35 -9.53
N PRO A 82 -19.57 -15.37 -9.64
CA PRO A 82 -20.57 -15.44 -10.70
C PRO A 82 -21.74 -14.47 -10.48
N GLY A 83 -22.46 -14.17 -11.55
CA GLY A 83 -23.72 -13.41 -11.52
C GLY A 83 -23.58 -11.91 -11.76
N GLU A 84 -24.73 -11.23 -11.75
CA GLU A 84 -24.86 -9.81 -12.11
C GLU A 84 -24.12 -8.87 -11.14
N ARG A 85 -24.11 -9.22 -9.84
CA ARG A 85 -23.46 -8.40 -8.80
C ARG A 85 -21.95 -8.28 -9.00
N ALA A 86 -21.30 -9.33 -9.51
CA ALA A 86 -19.89 -9.28 -9.88
C ALA A 86 -19.67 -8.42 -11.13
N GLY A 87 -20.67 -8.34 -12.02
CA GLY A 87 -20.67 -7.44 -13.17
C GLY A 87 -20.52 -5.97 -12.79
N LEU A 88 -21.01 -5.56 -11.61
CA LEU A 88 -20.84 -4.20 -11.09
C LEU A 88 -19.35 -3.88 -10.83
N PHE A 89 -18.64 -4.80 -10.18
CA PHE A 89 -17.20 -4.62 -9.90
C PHE A 89 -16.36 -4.65 -11.18
N ARG A 90 -16.68 -5.55 -12.13
CA ARG A 90 -15.98 -5.62 -13.43
C ARG A 90 -16.22 -4.40 -14.33
N SER A 91 -17.37 -3.75 -14.21
CA SER A 91 -17.75 -2.64 -15.10
C SER A 91 -17.44 -1.26 -14.53
N SER A 92 -17.39 -1.12 -13.20
CA SER A 92 -17.17 0.17 -12.54
C SER A 92 -15.82 0.80 -12.91
N GLY A 93 -15.85 2.08 -13.28
CA GLY A 93 -14.66 2.82 -13.72
C GLY A 93 -13.60 2.91 -12.62
N TRP A 94 -14.00 3.26 -11.40
CA TRP A 94 -13.08 3.37 -10.27
C TRP A 94 -12.35 2.05 -9.97
N ALA A 95 -13.02 0.90 -10.07
CA ALA A 95 -12.40 -0.39 -9.82
C ALA A 95 -11.39 -0.75 -10.92
N LYS A 96 -11.71 -0.44 -12.19
CA LYS A 96 -10.77 -0.61 -13.30
C LYS A 96 -9.53 0.26 -13.12
N ASP A 97 -9.73 1.54 -12.82
CA ASP A 97 -8.62 2.49 -12.61
C ASP A 97 -7.74 2.04 -11.43
N LEU A 98 -8.35 1.55 -10.34
CA LEU A 98 -7.63 1.00 -9.20
C LEU A 98 -6.83 -0.26 -9.56
N MET A 99 -7.45 -1.21 -10.29
CA MET A 99 -6.77 -2.42 -10.75
C MET A 99 -5.65 -2.11 -11.74
N ASP A 100 -5.81 -1.12 -12.62
CA ASP A 100 -4.79 -0.69 -13.58
C ASP A 100 -3.59 -0.05 -12.88
N ARG A 101 -3.82 0.82 -11.88
CA ARG A 101 -2.74 1.35 -11.03
C ARG A 101 -1.98 0.23 -10.32
N PHE A 102 -2.70 -0.73 -9.76
CA PHE A 102 -2.07 -1.88 -9.11
C PHE A 102 -1.24 -2.72 -10.07
N ARG A 103 -1.77 -3.01 -11.27
CA ARG A 103 -1.04 -3.75 -12.30
C ARG A 103 0.24 -3.05 -12.72
N GLN A 104 0.22 -1.72 -12.84
CA GLN A 104 1.42 -0.93 -13.12
C GLN A 104 2.44 -1.01 -11.98
N ALA A 105 1.98 -0.95 -10.72
CA ALA A 105 2.85 -1.12 -9.56
C ALA A 105 3.49 -2.53 -9.54
N GLN A 106 2.72 -3.58 -9.85
CA GLN A 106 3.25 -4.95 -9.95
C GLN A 106 4.31 -5.08 -11.05
N VAL A 107 4.10 -4.50 -12.24
CA VAL A 107 5.10 -4.52 -13.32
C VAL A 107 6.37 -3.77 -12.93
N ALA A 108 6.25 -2.64 -12.24
CA ALA A 108 7.40 -1.90 -11.74
C ALA A 108 8.18 -2.70 -10.69
N ALA A 109 7.47 -3.35 -9.76
CA ALA A 109 8.05 -4.20 -8.72
C ALA A 109 8.76 -5.43 -9.32
N ASP A 110 8.13 -6.09 -10.31
CA ASP A 110 8.70 -7.23 -11.02
C ASP A 110 10.04 -6.87 -11.67
N ARG A 111 10.09 -5.77 -12.44
CA ARG A 111 11.33 -5.29 -13.06
C ARG A 111 12.43 -4.91 -12.05
N GLN A 112 12.04 -4.48 -10.86
CA GLN A 112 12.98 -4.04 -9.84
C GLN A 112 13.55 -5.22 -9.03
N CYS A 113 12.72 -6.23 -8.75
CA CYS A 113 13.01 -7.25 -7.76
C CYS A 113 13.24 -8.66 -8.34
N PHE A 114 12.70 -8.96 -9.52
CA PHE A 114 12.77 -10.28 -10.14
C PHE A 114 13.74 -10.33 -11.32
#